data_AF-A0A0F9ETQ6-F1
#
_entry.id   AF-A0A0F9ETQ6-F1
#
_cell.length_a   1.000
_cell.length_b   1.000
_cell.length_c   1.000
_cell.angle_alpha   90.00
_cell.angle_beta   90.00
_cell.angle_gamma   90.00
#
_symmetry.space_group_name_H-M   'P 1'
#
loop_
_entity.id
_entity.type
_entity.pdbx_description
1 polymer ?
#
loop_
_entity_poly.entity_id
_entity_poly.type
_entity_poly.pdbx_seq_one_letter_code
_entity_poly.pdbx_strand_id
1 'polypeptide(L)' 'LLLLAAQVVLDVGPLYLLIDRASYMPRWGSALIIIGLMMMTVALVGLNAPLGATSAAIGAAIWSVVFLFRGRKL' A
#
# COMPACT_ATOMS: atom_id res chain seq x y z
N LEU A 1 -12.63 -11.94 -6.78
CA LEU A 1 -13.35 -10.83 -6.10
C LEU A 1 -12.97 -10.70 -4.64
N LEU A 2 -12.93 -11.80 -3.85
CA LEU A 2 -12.52 -11.75 -2.44
C LEU A 2 -11.15 -11.10 -2.21
N LEU A 3 -10.14 -11.46 -3.01
CA LEU A 3 -8.80 -10.86 -2.94
C LEU A 3 -8.81 -9.34 -3.21
N LEU A 4 -9.55 -8.91 -4.24
CA LEU A 4 -9.73 -7.49 -4.55
C LEU A 4 -10.36 -6.73 -3.36
N ALA A 5 -11.42 -7.29 -2.79
CA ALA A 5 -12.12 -6.68 -1.66
C ALA A 5 -11.22 -6.60 -0.40
N ALA A 6 -10.51 -7.69 -0.09
CA ALA A 6 -9.55 -7.71 1.00
C ALA A 6 -8.46 -6.64 0.81
N GLN A 7 -7.99 -6.46 -0.42
CA GLN A 7 -6.94 -5.52 -0.72
C GLN A 7 -7.38 -4.06 -0.61
N VAL A 8 -8.58 -3.74 -1.10
CA VAL A 8 -9.16 -2.40 -0.93
C VAL A 8 -9.31 -2.06 0.56
N VAL A 9 -9.74 -3.01 1.39
CA VAL A 9 -9.82 -2.80 2.86
C VAL A 9 -8.45 -2.53 3.46
N LEU A 10 -7.42 -3.26 3.03
CA LEU A 10 -6.04 -3.05 3.47
C LEU A 10 -5.45 -1.72 2.99
N ASP A 11 -5.89 -1.20 1.85
CA ASP A 11 -5.42 0.08 1.30
C ASP A 11 -6.05 1.30 1.99
N VAL A 12 -7.24 1.15 2.59
CA VAL A 12 -7.95 2.24 3.30
C VAL A 12 -7.32 2.55 4.67
N GLY A 13 -6.92 1.54 5.43
CA GLY A 13 -6.32 1.73 6.76
C GLY A 13 -5.13 2.72 6.79
N PRO A 14 -4.15 2.60 5.86
CA PRO A 14 -3.03 3.53 5.75
C PRO A 14 -3.41 4.98 5.45
N LEU A 15 -4.55 5.25 4.81
CA LEU A 15 -5.02 6.62 4.59
C LEU A 15 -5.27 7.35 5.92
N TYR A 16 -5.69 6.63 6.97
CA TYR A 16 -5.87 7.21 8.29
C TYR A 16 -4.55 7.70 8.91
N LEU A 17 -3.43 7.06 8.57
CA LEU A 17 -2.09 7.48 9.04
C LEU A 17 -1.64 8.83 8.46
N LEU A 18 -2.27 9.29 7.37
CA LEU A 18 -2.06 10.62 6.81
C LEU A 18 -2.82 11.70 7.60
N ILE A 19 -3.94 11.34 8.22
CA ILE A 19 -4.82 12.25 8.95
C ILE A 19 -4.37 12.39 10.41
N ASP A 20 -4.16 11.26 11.09
CA ASP A 20 -3.76 11.26 12.50
C ASP A 20 -2.23 11.32 12.64
N ARG A 21 -1.74 12.47 13.11
CA ARG A 21 -0.31 12.70 13.31
C ARG A 21 0.27 11.96 14.51
N ALA A 22 -0.55 11.60 15.50
CA ALA A 22 -0.13 10.93 16.74
C ALA A 22 -0.01 9.41 16.57
N SER A 23 -0.68 8.83 15.56
CA SER A 23 -0.60 7.40 15.25
C SER A 23 0.83 6.93 14.94
N TYR A 24 1.15 5.71 15.39
CA TYR A 24 2.45 5.05 15.22
C TYR A 24 2.83 4.99 13.74
N MET A 25 3.98 5.57 13.39
CA MET A 25 4.44 5.63 12.02
C MET A 25 5.10 4.32 11.58
N PRO A 26 4.90 3.92 10.31
CA PRO A 26 5.61 2.80 9.73
C PRO A 26 7.11 3.12 9.64
N ARG A 27 7.96 2.28 10.27
CA ARG A 27 9.43 2.40 10.25
C ARG A 27 9.99 1.96 8.88
N TRP A 28 11.31 2.00 8.70
CA TRP A 28 11.99 1.46 7.51
C TRP A 28 11.52 0.06 7.07
N GLY A 29 11.14 -0.82 8.02
CA GLY A 29 10.58 -2.14 7.70
C GLY A 29 9.30 -2.12 6.87
N SER A 30 8.58 -1.00 6.85
CA SER A 30 7.34 -0.80 6.09
C SER A 30 7.60 -0.52 4.61
N ALA A 31 8.83 -0.18 4.22
CA ALA A 31 9.21 -0.10 2.81
C ALA A 31 9.06 -1.46 2.09
N LEU A 32 9.16 -2.58 2.83
CA LEU A 32 8.91 -3.92 2.30
C LEU A 32 7.46 -4.09 1.83
N ILE A 33 6.50 -3.39 2.44
CA ILE A 33 5.10 -3.43 2.02
C ILE A 33 4.94 -2.80 0.63
N ILE A 34 5.62 -1.68 0.38
CA ILE A 34 5.63 -1.02 -0.93
C ILE A 34 6.21 -1.96 -1.99
N ILE A 35 7.38 -2.56 -1.72
CA ILE A 35 8.03 -3.50 -2.64
C ILE A 35 7.13 -4.71 -2.91
N GLY A 36 6.52 -5.28 -1.86
CA GLY A 36 5.58 -6.40 -1.99
C GLY A 36 4.37 -6.05 -2.87
N LEU A 37 3.76 -4.89 -2.68
CA LEU A 37 2.62 -4.43 -3.49
C LEU A 37 3.02 -4.15 -4.95
N MET A 38 4.23 -3.63 -5.19
CA MET A 38 4.78 -3.46 -6.55
C MET A 38 4.98 -4.81 -7.25
N MET A 39 5.60 -5.78 -6.59
CA MET A 39 5.79 -7.12 -7.15
C MET A 39 4.45 -7.82 -7.40
N MET A 40 3.47 -7.64 -6.50
CA MET A 40 2.13 -8.17 -6.68
C MET A 40 1.41 -7.53 -7.85
N THR A 41 1.58 -6.23 -8.07
CA THR A 41 1.07 -5.53 -9.26
C THR A 41 1.60 -6.19 -10.54
N VAL A 42 2.93 -6.38 -10.62
CA VAL A 42 3.57 -7.02 -11.79
C VAL A 42 3.04 -8.43 -12.00
N ALA A 43 2.93 -9.22 -10.94
CA ALA A 43 2.38 -10.58 -11.02
C ALA A 43 0.93 -10.60 -11.53
N LEU A 44 0.08 -9.70 -11.05
CA LEU A 44 -1.34 -9.63 -11.44
C LEU A 44 -1.53 -9.12 -12.87
N VAL A 45 -0.65 -8.22 -13.36
CA VAL A 45 -0.61 -7.86 -14.79
C VAL A 45 -0.25 -9.08 -15.63
N GLY A 46 0.77 -9.85 -15.23
CA GLY A 46 1.18 -11.08 -15.93
C GLY A 46 0.10 -12.17 -15.95
N LEU A 47 -0.77 -12.19 -14.94
CA LEU A 47 -1.93 -13.10 -14.83
C LEU A 47 -3.20 -12.56 -15.50
N ASN A 48 -3.13 -11.44 -16.23
CA ASN A 48 -4.26 -10.79 -16.88
C ASN A 48 -5.43 -10.50 -15.92
N ALA A 49 -5.10 -10.11 -14.68
CA ALA A 49 -6.05 -9.76 -13.63
C ALA A 49 -6.00 -8.23 -13.36
N PRO A 50 -6.51 -7.39 -14.28
CA PRO A 50 -6.26 -5.95 -14.29
C PRO A 50 -6.83 -5.24 -13.05
N LEU A 51 -7.98 -5.68 -12.53
CA LEU A 51 -8.58 -5.06 -11.35
C LEU A 51 -7.72 -5.24 -10.09
N GLY A 52 -7.15 -6.43 -9.91
CA GLY A 52 -6.26 -6.71 -8.77
C GLY A 52 -4.91 -5.99 -8.91
N ALA A 53 -4.40 -5.90 -10.15
CA ALA A 53 -3.18 -5.13 -10.43
C ALA A 53 -3.38 -3.65 -10.11
N THR A 54 -4.49 -3.05 -10.54
CA THR A 54 -4.80 -1.65 -10.26
C THR A 54 -4.94 -1.39 -8.76
N SER A 55 -5.62 -2.27 -8.00
CA SER A 55 -5.70 -2.10 -6.54
C SER A 55 -4.32 -2.20 -5.89
N ALA A 56 -3.47 -3.13 -6.33
CA ALA A 56 -2.10 -3.27 -5.81
C ALA A 56 -1.26 -2.02 -6.06
N ALA A 57 -1.38 -1.43 -7.26
CA ALA A 57 -0.70 -0.21 -7.61
C ALA A 57 -1.18 0.98 -6.75
N ILE A 58 -2.49 1.09 -6.50
CA ILE A 58 -3.06 2.12 -5.63
C ILE A 58 -2.54 1.95 -4.19
N GLY A 59 -2.57 0.73 -3.65
CA GLY A 59 -2.02 0.43 -2.34
C GLY A 59 -0.54 0.81 -2.21
N ALA A 60 0.27 0.44 -3.22
CA ALA A 60 1.69 0.79 -3.26
C ALA A 60 1.90 2.32 -3.26
N ALA A 61 1.08 3.06 -4.01
CA ALA A 61 1.13 4.51 -4.05
C ALA A 61 0.76 5.13 -2.69
N ILE A 62 -0.33 4.67 -2.05
CA ILE A 62 -0.76 5.15 -0.73
C ILE A 62 0.36 4.91 0.30
N TRP A 63 0.91 3.70 0.35
CA TRP A 63 2.01 3.37 1.26
C TRP A 63 3.27 4.18 0.97
N SER A 64 3.58 4.46 -0.30
CA SER A 64 4.69 5.33 -0.68
C SER A 64 4.50 6.75 -0.17
N VAL A 65 3.30 7.31 -0.31
CA VAL A 65 2.94 8.63 0.22
C VAL A 65 3.07 8.64 1.74
N VAL A 66 2.49 7.66 2.43
CA VAL A 66 2.62 7.53 3.89
C VAL A 66 4.11 7.46 4.26
N PHE A 67 4.92 6.64 3.60
CA PHE A 67 6.34 6.53 3.92
C PHE A 67 7.12 7.82 3.66
N LEU A 68 6.85 8.55 2.58
CA LEU A 68 7.55 9.80 2.27
C LEU A 68 7.21 10.93 3.24
N PHE A 69 5.93 11.09 3.60
CA PHE A 69 5.48 12.16 4.49
C PHE A 69 5.55 11.79 5.97
N ARG A 70 5.49 10.49 6.29
CA ARG A 70 5.39 9.98 7.66
C ARG A 70 6.55 9.06 8.06
N GLY A 71 7.43 8.61 7.15
CA GLY A 71 8.61 7.81 7.51
C GLY A 71 9.79 8.64 8.05
N ARG A 72 9.73 9.97 7.94
CA ARG A 72 10.76 10.91 8.43
C ARG A 72 10.52 11.29 9.89
N LYS A 73 10.78 10.38 10.82
CA LYS A 73 11.18 10.75 12.18
C LYS A 73 12.69 10.54 12.29
N LEU A 74 13.42 11.65 12.17
CA LEU A 74 14.78 11.80 12.70
C LEU A 74 14.71 11.78 14.23
#